data_AF-A0A832IY69-F1
#
_entry.id   AF-A0A832IY69-F1
#
_cell.length_a   1.000
_cell.length_b   1.000
_cell.length_c   1.000
_cell.angle_alpha   90.00
_cell.angle_beta   90.00
_cell.angle_gamma   90.00
#
_symmetry.space_group_name_H-M   'P 1'
#
loop_
_entity.id
_entity.type
_entity.pdbx_description
1 polymer ?
#
loop_
_entity_poly.entity_id
_entity_poly.type
_entity_poly.pdbx_seq_one_letter_code
_entity_poly.pdbx_strand_id
1 'polypeptide(L)' 'MAKHKDMIHVYGAKENNLKNIDISIPKNKLVVVTGISGSGKSTLAFST' A
#
# COMPACT_ATOMS: atom_id res chain seq x y z
N MET A 1 15.07 9.01 -21.45
CA MET A 1 15.42 8.02 -20.41
C MET A 1 14.34 8.08 -19.33
N ALA A 2 13.42 7.11 -19.30
CA ALA A 2 12.29 7.12 -18.37
C ALA A 2 12.77 6.84 -16.94
N LYS A 3 12.47 7.76 -16.03
CA LYS A 3 12.93 7.75 -14.64
C LYS A 3 12.20 6.63 -13.88
N HIS A 4 12.79 5.44 -13.83
CA HIS A 4 12.22 4.24 -13.19
C HIS A 4 12.23 4.27 -11.64
N LYS A 5 12.00 5.43 -10.99
CA LYS A 5 12.24 5.58 -9.54
C LYS A 5 11.09 6.18 -8.71
N ASP A 6 9.93 6.40 -9.32
CA ASP A 6 8.82 7.11 -8.67
C ASP A 6 7.79 6.14 -8.05
N MET A 7 8.26 5.19 -7.22
CA MET A 7 7.43 4.26 -6.45
C MET A 7 7.69 4.44 -4.95
N ILE A 8 6.66 4.22 -4.13
CA ILE A 8 6.73 3.99 -2.69
C ILE A 8 6.65 2.47 -2.52
N HIS A 9 7.64 1.89 -1.84
CA HIS A 9 7.64 0.46 -1.55
C HIS A 9 7.35 0.23 -0.07
N VAL A 10 6.41 -0.64 0.22
CA VAL A 10 6.12 -1.13 1.56
C VAL A 10 6.42 -2.62 1.55
N TYR A 11 7.33 -3.05 2.42
CA TYR A 11 7.74 -4.44 2.55
C TYR A 11 7.30 -5.01 3.89
N GLY A 12 6.80 -6.24 3.89
CA GLY A 12 6.43 -6.98 5.09
C GLY A 12 5.34 -6.31 5.93
N ALA A 13 4.35 -5.65 5.29
CA ALA A 13 3.25 -5.03 6.00
C ALA A 13 2.42 -6.10 6.73
N LYS A 14 2.39 -6.01 8.07
CA LYS A 14 1.88 -7.06 8.97
C LYS A 14 1.12 -6.51 10.18
N GLU A 15 0.75 -5.23 10.14
CA GLU A 15 -0.06 -4.62 11.19
C GLU A 15 -1.51 -5.14 11.13
N ASN A 16 -2.14 -5.32 12.29
CA ASN A 16 -3.50 -5.87 12.44
C ASN A 16 -3.73 -7.15 11.62
N ASN A 17 -4.55 -7.07 10.58
CA ASN A 17 -4.99 -8.18 9.73
C ASN A 17 -4.16 -8.33 8.44
N LEU A 18 -3.10 -7.54 8.25
CA LEU A 18 -2.21 -7.64 7.09
C LEU A 18 -1.35 -8.90 7.18
N LYS A 19 -1.26 -9.62 6.06
CA LYS A 19 -0.64 -10.96 6.00
C LYS A 19 0.80 -10.93 5.46
N ASN A 20 1.65 -10.06 6.04
CA ASN A 20 3.03 -9.88 5.61
C ASN A 20 3.14 -9.60 4.09
N ILE A 21 2.47 -8.53 3.65
CA ILE A 21 2.36 -8.21 2.22
C ILE A 21 3.41 -7.19 1.77
N ASP A 22 3.86 -7.35 0.54
CA ASP A 22 4.72 -6.38 -0.16
C ASP A 22 3.89 -5.63 -1.21
N ILE A 23 3.96 -4.31 -1.22
CA ILE A 23 3.25 -3.47 -2.20
C ILE A 23 4.11 -2.32 -2.70
N SER A 24 3.91 -1.97 -3.97
CA SER A 24 4.53 -0.82 -4.62
C SER A 24 3.44 0.15 -5.09
N ILE A 25 3.52 1.40 -4.66
CA ILE A 25 2.53 2.46 -4.93
C ILE A 25 3.19 3.54 -5.79
N PRO A 26 2.65 3.89 -6.96
CA PRO A 26 3.23 4.93 -7.80
C PRO A 26 3.10 6.31 -7.15
N LYS A 27 4.20 7.07 -7.14
CA LYS A 27 4.22 8.47 -6.70
C LYS A 27 3.54 9.37 -7.73
N ASN A 28 3.05 10.52 -7.28
CA ASN A 28 2.45 11.56 -8.14
C ASN A 28 1.26 11.04 -8.97
N LYS A 29 0.55 10.03 -8.45
CA LYS A 29 -0.65 9.46 -9.04
C LYS A 29 -1.74 9.41 -7.97
N LEU A 30 -3.00 9.55 -8.41
CA LEU A 30 -4.14 9.22 -7.58
C LEU A 30 -4.25 7.70 -7.50
N VAL A 31 -4.08 7.13 -6.30
CA VAL A 31 -4.19 5.69 -6.04
C VAL A 31 -5.36 5.46 -5.09
N VAL A 32 -6.23 4.52 -5.45
CA VAL A 32 -7.41 4.17 -4.65
C VAL A 32 -7.19 2.80 -4.02
N VAL A 33 -7.28 2.73 -2.69
CA VAL A 33 -7.27 1.46 -1.93
C VAL A 33 -8.71 1.07 -1.64
N THR A 34 -9.18 -0.03 -2.24
CA THR A 34 -10.58 -0.50 -2.15
C THR A 34 -10.65 -1.99 -1.79
N GLY A 35 -11.87 -2.47 -1.52
CA GLY A 35 -12.13 -3.84 -1.04
C GLY A 35 -13.13 -3.91 0.12
N ILE A 36 -13.60 -5.13 0.41
CA ILE A 36 -14.62 -5.42 1.44
C ILE A 36 -14.27 -4.86 2.83
N SER A 37 -15.26 -4.63 3.70
CA SER A 37 -14.99 -4.24 5.09
C SER A 37 -14.08 -5.27 5.79
N GLY A 38 -13.16 -4.80 6.64
CA GLY A 38 -12.21 -5.68 7.35
C GLY A 38 -11.10 -6.31 6.50
N SER A 39 -10.90 -5.89 5.25
CA SER A 39 -9.81 -6.39 4.37
C SER A 39 -8.42 -5.80 4.63
N GLY A 40 -8.31 -4.79 5.52
CA GLY A 40 -7.02 -4.18 5.86
C GLY A 40 -6.66 -2.93 5.06
N LYS A 41 -7.60 -2.36 4.28
CA LYS A 41 -7.41 -1.11 3.54
C LYS A 41 -6.97 0.05 4.44
N SER A 42 -7.72 0.28 5.53
CA SER A 42 -7.44 1.39 6.45
C SER A 42 -6.11 1.16 7.13
N THR A 43 -5.81 -0.06 7.57
CA THR A 43 -4.49 -0.43 8.12
C THR A 43 -3.35 -0.23 7.13
N LEU A 44 -3.57 -0.49 5.84
CA LEU A 44 -2.57 -0.28 4.80
C LEU A 44 -2.34 1.20 4.50
N ALA A 45 -3.39 2.02 4.58
CA ALA A 45 -3.34 3.45 4.22
C ALA A 45 -3.07 4.38 5.41
N PHE A 46 -3.40 3.94 6.63
CA PHE A 46 -3.34 4.72 7.87
C PHE A 46 -2.85 3.81 9.01
N SER A 47 -2.05 4.35 9.92
CA SER A 47 -1.76 3.69 11.20
C SER A 47 -2.80 4.18 12.20
N THR A 48 -3.67 3.28 12.67
CA THR A 48 -4.68 3.53 13.71
C THR A 48 -4.72 2.32 14.62
#